data_AF-A0A1B0ZRV4-F1
#
_entry.id   AF-A0A1B0ZRV4-F1
#
_cell.length_a   1.000
_cell.length_b   1.000
_cell.length_c   1.000
_cell.angle_alpha   90.00
_cell.angle_beta   90.00
_cell.angle_gamma   90.00
#
_symmetry.space_group_name_H-M   'P 1'
#
loop_
_entity.id
_entity.type
_entity.pdbx_description
1 polymer ?
#
loop_
_entity_poly.entity_id
_entity_poly.type
_entity_poly.pdbx_seq_one_letter_code
_entity_poly.pdbx_strand_id
1 'polypeptide(L)'
;MTDLHPVRRALLSVSDKSGLIDLGKSLAERGVELLSTGGTAKALRDAGLDVKDVSDVTGFPEMMDGRVKTLHPMVHGGLLALRDNDAHVAAMNEHGIGAIDLLVVNLYPFEAALARGADYDEMIENIDIGGPAMIRAASKNHLFVNVVTDVEDYDALLAELDANDGQTSYVFRQRLAQIAYARTAAYDAAVSNWMAGALELEAPRRRAFAGELKQTLRYGENSHQKAAFYTDGSNRPGVATAVQLQGKELSYNNINDTDAAYELVAEFDPAETAAVAIIKHANPCGVARGATLAEAYQKAFDCDRTSAFGGIVALNQPLDAETAAKITEIFTEVVIAPGASDEAKEIFAAKKNLRLLLTDALPDPRKAITAYKQVSGGVLVQDKDVGYIGMDDLKVVTEKAPTDEQMQDLLFAWKVAKHVKSNAIVYVKGSATVGVGAGQMSRLDSANVAAAKAQRMADELGLDASLAKGSAVASDAFFPFPDGLLEAAAAGATCVIQPGGSMRDDEVIKAANEAGLAMVFTGMRHFRH
;
A
#
# COMPACT_ATOMS: atom_id res chain seq x y z
N MET A 1 -18.80 -34.14 -16.41
CA MET A 1 -19.43 -33.72 -17.69
C MET A 1 -19.24 -32.22 -17.78
N THR A 2 -18.61 -31.73 -18.85
CA THR A 2 -18.43 -30.30 -19.09
C THR A 2 -19.81 -29.70 -19.38
N ASP A 3 -20.33 -28.99 -18.40
CA ASP A 3 -21.58 -28.23 -18.51
C ASP A 3 -21.31 -26.97 -19.35
N LEU A 4 -21.33 -27.18 -20.67
CA LEU A 4 -21.06 -26.15 -21.68
C LEU A 4 -22.35 -25.41 -22.04
N HIS A 5 -22.29 -24.08 -22.03
CA HIS A 5 -23.41 -23.24 -22.43
C HIS A 5 -23.00 -22.26 -23.54
N PRO A 6 -23.79 -22.17 -24.63
CA PRO A 6 -23.48 -21.29 -25.76
C PRO A 6 -23.70 -19.83 -25.42
N VAL A 7 -22.86 -18.96 -25.97
CA VAL A 7 -23.08 -17.51 -25.96
C VAL A 7 -23.79 -17.14 -27.26
N ARG A 8 -25.08 -16.78 -27.17
CA ARG A 8 -25.88 -16.36 -28.35
C ARG A 8 -26.22 -14.89 -28.32
N ARG A 9 -26.29 -14.29 -27.13
CA ARG A 9 -26.56 -12.87 -26.94
C ARG A 9 -25.68 -12.25 -25.87
N ALA A 10 -25.05 -11.13 -26.20
CA ALA A 10 -24.20 -10.36 -25.31
C ALA A 10 -24.80 -8.98 -25.03
N LEU A 11 -24.87 -8.59 -23.76
CA LEU A 11 -25.19 -7.23 -23.34
C LEU A 11 -23.89 -6.49 -22.97
N LEU A 12 -23.55 -5.46 -23.73
CA LEU A 12 -22.35 -4.64 -23.54
C LEU A 12 -22.74 -3.25 -23.05
N SER A 13 -22.25 -2.84 -21.89
CA SER A 13 -22.45 -1.50 -21.34
C SER A 13 -21.22 -1.08 -20.54
N VAL A 14 -20.29 -0.39 -21.20
CA VAL A 14 -18.99 -0.05 -20.64
C VAL A 14 -18.70 1.46 -20.67
N SER A 15 -18.15 1.96 -19.57
CA SER A 15 -17.53 3.27 -19.45
C SER A 15 -16.16 3.30 -20.16
N ASP A 16 -15.25 2.41 -19.78
CA ASP A 16 -13.96 2.18 -20.46
C ASP A 16 -14.16 1.32 -21.70
N LYS A 17 -13.76 1.84 -22.86
CA LYS A 17 -13.97 1.24 -24.19
C LYS A 17 -12.71 0.56 -24.73
N SER A 18 -11.66 0.45 -23.92
CA SER A 18 -10.44 -0.28 -24.27
C SER A 18 -10.79 -1.72 -24.69
N GLY A 19 -10.34 -2.14 -25.87
CA GLY A 19 -10.63 -3.48 -26.42
C GLY A 19 -12.07 -3.75 -26.85
N LEU A 20 -13.02 -2.81 -26.64
CA LEU A 20 -14.46 -3.03 -26.90
C LEU A 20 -14.76 -3.41 -28.36
N ILE A 21 -14.11 -2.73 -29.31
CA ILE A 21 -14.38 -2.93 -30.74
C ILE A 21 -13.92 -4.32 -31.18
N ASP A 22 -12.75 -4.75 -30.72
CA ASP A 22 -12.19 -6.06 -31.08
C ASP A 22 -13.01 -7.19 -30.47
N LEU A 23 -13.39 -7.05 -29.19
CA LEU A 23 -14.35 -7.96 -28.54
C LEU A 23 -15.67 -8.03 -29.32
N GLY A 24 -16.25 -6.88 -29.68
CA GLY A 24 -17.51 -6.79 -30.42
C GLY A 24 -17.46 -7.48 -31.78
N LYS A 25 -16.37 -7.31 -32.53
CA LYS A 25 -16.14 -8.00 -33.81
C LYS A 25 -16.05 -9.50 -33.63
N SER A 26 -15.23 -9.97 -32.69
CA SER A 26 -15.07 -11.40 -32.44
C SER A 26 -16.37 -12.07 -31.99
N LEU A 27 -17.23 -11.37 -31.24
CA LEU A 27 -18.56 -11.87 -30.88
C LEU A 27 -19.48 -11.91 -32.11
N ALA A 28 -19.51 -10.84 -32.91
CA ALA A 28 -20.36 -10.77 -34.11
C ALA A 28 -19.98 -11.82 -35.17
N GLU A 29 -18.69 -12.09 -35.38
CA GLU A 29 -18.20 -13.13 -36.28
C GLU A 29 -18.68 -14.55 -35.89
N ARG A 30 -18.97 -14.76 -34.60
CA ARG A 30 -19.54 -16.01 -34.06
C ARG A 30 -21.07 -16.02 -34.09
N GLY A 31 -21.70 -15.00 -34.65
CA GLY A 31 -23.15 -14.87 -34.71
C GLY A 31 -23.81 -14.50 -33.38
N VAL A 32 -23.06 -13.90 -32.44
CA VAL A 32 -23.62 -13.41 -31.17
C VAL A 32 -24.38 -12.11 -31.43
N GLU A 33 -25.65 -12.05 -31.01
CA GLU A 33 -26.45 -10.83 -31.05
C GLU A 33 -25.91 -9.82 -30.00
N LEU A 34 -25.55 -8.62 -30.46
CA LEU A 34 -25.03 -7.56 -29.60
C LEU A 34 -26.19 -6.66 -29.13
N LEU A 35 -26.45 -6.67 -27.82
CA LEU A 35 -27.28 -5.68 -27.15
C LEU A 35 -26.39 -4.60 -26.52
N SER A 36 -26.77 -3.33 -26.66
CA SER A 36 -26.05 -2.25 -25.98
C SER A 36 -26.92 -1.00 -25.79
N THR A 37 -26.37 0.03 -25.15
CA THR A 37 -27.04 1.32 -24.94
C THR A 37 -26.04 2.47 -24.93
N GLY A 38 -26.53 3.69 -25.20
CA GLY A 38 -25.77 4.93 -25.10
C GLY A 38 -24.45 4.93 -25.86
N GLY A 39 -23.40 5.44 -25.22
CA GLY A 39 -22.08 5.58 -25.83
C GLY A 39 -21.39 4.25 -26.21
N THR A 40 -21.78 3.12 -25.60
CA THR A 40 -21.26 1.80 -26.00
C THR A 40 -21.86 1.35 -27.33
N ALA A 41 -23.18 1.47 -27.47
CA ALA A 41 -23.88 1.12 -28.71
C ALA A 41 -23.38 1.98 -29.89
N LYS A 42 -23.19 3.28 -29.64
CA LYS A 42 -22.63 4.20 -30.65
C LYS A 42 -21.24 3.74 -31.12
N ALA A 43 -20.32 3.46 -30.18
CA ALA A 43 -18.96 3.07 -30.53
C ALA A 43 -18.90 1.78 -31.36
N LEU A 44 -19.74 0.79 -31.04
CA LEU A 44 -19.84 -0.47 -31.80
C LEU A 44 -20.42 -0.25 -33.21
N ARG A 45 -21.46 0.59 -33.34
CA ARG A 45 -22.06 0.93 -34.65
C ARG A 45 -21.12 1.72 -35.54
N ASP A 46 -20.38 2.68 -34.97
CA ASP A 46 -19.37 3.47 -35.69
C ASP A 46 -18.26 2.54 -36.23
N ALA A 47 -18.04 1.38 -35.61
CA ALA A 47 -17.14 0.33 -36.09
C ALA A 47 -17.77 -0.65 -37.11
N GLY A 48 -19.02 -0.42 -37.53
CA GLY A 48 -19.74 -1.20 -38.53
C GLY A 48 -20.46 -2.44 -38.00
N LEU A 49 -20.62 -2.59 -36.69
CA LEU A 49 -21.31 -3.72 -36.08
C LEU A 49 -22.82 -3.48 -36.00
N ASP A 50 -23.60 -4.55 -36.20
CA ASP A 50 -25.04 -4.52 -35.93
C ASP A 50 -25.27 -4.64 -34.41
N VAL A 51 -26.02 -3.68 -33.86
CA VAL A 51 -26.24 -3.54 -32.43
C VAL A 51 -27.69 -3.17 -32.20
N LYS A 52 -28.37 -3.97 -31.37
CA LYS A 52 -29.73 -3.72 -30.95
C LYS A 52 -29.74 -2.89 -29.68
N ASP A 53 -30.54 -1.83 -29.66
CA ASP A 53 -30.62 -0.97 -28.47
C ASP A 53 -31.42 -1.67 -27.36
N VAL A 54 -30.96 -1.49 -26.12
CA VAL A 54 -31.71 -1.92 -24.94
C VAL A 54 -33.12 -1.35 -24.93
N SER A 55 -33.33 -0.10 -25.37
CA SER A 55 -34.67 0.51 -25.45
C SER A 55 -35.62 -0.24 -26.38
N ASP A 56 -35.11 -0.88 -27.44
CA ASP A 56 -35.93 -1.67 -28.37
C ASP A 56 -36.36 -3.00 -27.74
N VAL A 57 -35.54 -3.54 -26.85
CA VAL A 57 -35.84 -4.77 -26.08
C VAL A 57 -36.79 -4.47 -24.92
N THR A 58 -36.64 -3.32 -24.26
CA THR A 58 -37.46 -2.97 -23.09
C THR A 58 -38.78 -2.32 -23.49
N GLY A 59 -38.85 -1.64 -24.64
CA GLY A 59 -39.96 -0.76 -25.00
C GLY A 59 -40.01 0.55 -24.20
N PHE A 60 -38.95 0.86 -23.43
CA PHE A 60 -38.84 2.05 -22.60
C PHE A 60 -37.67 2.94 -23.06
N PRO A 61 -37.88 4.27 -23.20
CA PRO A 61 -36.81 5.18 -23.57
C PRO A 61 -35.83 5.41 -22.41
N GLU A 62 -34.66 5.95 -22.72
CA GLU A 62 -33.74 6.46 -21.71
C GLU A 62 -34.36 7.69 -21.01
N MET A 63 -34.31 7.72 -19.67
CA MET A 63 -34.93 8.78 -18.85
C MET A 63 -34.13 9.02 -17.57
N MET A 64 -34.38 10.16 -16.91
CA MET A 64 -33.66 10.61 -15.70
C MET A 64 -32.15 10.58 -15.91
N ASP A 65 -31.70 11.14 -17.04
CA ASP A 65 -30.29 11.23 -17.45
C ASP A 65 -29.56 9.87 -17.45
N GLY A 66 -30.29 8.80 -17.81
CA GLY A 66 -29.74 7.45 -17.95
C GLY A 66 -29.67 6.63 -16.66
N ARG A 67 -30.14 7.17 -15.52
CA ARG A 67 -30.09 6.51 -14.20
C ARG A 67 -30.84 5.18 -14.12
N VAL A 68 -31.86 4.96 -14.96
CA VAL A 68 -32.76 3.79 -14.88
C VAL A 68 -32.78 2.92 -16.15
N LYS A 69 -31.89 3.19 -17.12
CA LYS A 69 -31.98 2.62 -18.48
C LYS A 69 -31.94 1.08 -18.56
N THR A 70 -31.26 0.41 -17.64
CA THR A 70 -31.14 -1.07 -17.62
C THR A 70 -31.91 -1.75 -16.50
N LEU A 71 -32.55 -0.98 -15.60
CA LEU A 71 -33.31 -1.49 -14.45
C LEU A 71 -34.71 -1.98 -14.88
N HIS A 72 -34.74 -2.94 -15.81
CA HIS A 72 -35.97 -3.41 -16.45
C HIS A 72 -36.08 -4.94 -16.43
N PRO A 73 -37.29 -5.52 -16.25
CA PRO A 73 -37.50 -6.97 -16.26
C PRO A 73 -37.04 -7.68 -17.55
N MET A 74 -37.12 -7.00 -18.70
CA MET A 74 -36.63 -7.59 -19.97
C MET A 74 -35.10 -7.82 -19.96
N VAL A 75 -34.36 -6.98 -19.23
CA VAL A 75 -32.90 -7.14 -19.06
C VAL A 75 -32.63 -8.13 -17.92
N HIS A 76 -33.16 -7.85 -16.73
CA HIS A 76 -32.86 -8.68 -15.56
C HIS A 76 -33.46 -10.08 -15.63
N GLY A 77 -34.64 -10.26 -16.24
CA GLY A 77 -35.20 -11.59 -16.54
C GLY A 77 -34.34 -12.34 -17.57
N GLY A 78 -33.81 -11.62 -18.56
CA GLY A 78 -32.82 -12.14 -19.50
C GLY A 78 -31.56 -12.64 -18.79
N LEU A 79 -31.09 -11.95 -17.75
CA LEU A 79 -29.92 -12.35 -16.96
C LEU A 79 -30.22 -13.42 -15.90
N LEU A 80 -31.37 -13.40 -15.24
CA LEU A 80 -31.65 -14.18 -14.03
C LEU A 80 -32.41 -15.49 -14.25
N ALA A 81 -33.07 -15.66 -15.40
CA ALA A 81 -33.87 -16.86 -15.60
C ALA A 81 -32.98 -18.12 -15.75
N LEU A 82 -33.35 -19.16 -15.01
CA LEU A 82 -32.72 -20.48 -15.08
C LEU A 82 -33.21 -21.18 -16.34
N ARG A 83 -32.27 -21.65 -17.17
CA ARG A 83 -32.58 -22.24 -18.49
C ARG A 83 -32.98 -23.70 -18.42
N ASP A 84 -32.73 -24.34 -17.28
CA ASP A 84 -33.09 -25.71 -16.95
C ASP A 84 -34.38 -25.81 -16.11
N ASN A 85 -35.06 -24.67 -15.89
CA ASN A 85 -36.32 -24.62 -15.14
C ASN A 85 -37.48 -24.27 -16.08
N ASP A 86 -38.36 -25.24 -16.31
CA ASP A 86 -39.50 -25.11 -17.23
C ASP A 86 -40.40 -23.92 -16.91
N ALA A 87 -40.61 -23.60 -15.63
CA ALA A 87 -41.45 -22.46 -15.23
C ALA A 87 -40.80 -21.12 -15.58
N HIS A 88 -39.47 -21.01 -15.44
CA HIS A 88 -38.72 -19.81 -15.85
C HIS A 88 -38.73 -19.66 -17.38
N VAL A 89 -38.52 -20.75 -18.12
CA VAL A 89 -38.56 -20.75 -19.59
C VAL A 89 -39.96 -20.38 -20.10
N ALA A 90 -41.02 -20.92 -19.49
CA ALA A 90 -42.39 -20.57 -19.83
C ALA A 90 -42.67 -19.07 -19.61
N ALA A 91 -42.28 -18.52 -18.46
CA ALA A 91 -42.43 -17.09 -18.16
C ALA A 91 -41.63 -16.20 -19.13
N MET A 92 -40.41 -16.62 -19.51
CA MET A 92 -39.62 -15.92 -20.53
C MET A 92 -40.36 -15.85 -21.86
N ASN A 93 -40.91 -16.98 -22.32
CA ASN A 93 -41.65 -17.04 -23.58
C ASN A 93 -42.95 -16.23 -23.52
N GLU A 94 -43.73 -16.34 -22.44
CA GLU A 94 -45.00 -15.62 -22.24
C GLU A 94 -44.80 -14.10 -22.30
N HIS A 95 -43.71 -13.60 -21.71
CA HIS A 95 -43.42 -12.17 -21.64
C HIS A 95 -42.43 -11.68 -22.70
N GLY A 96 -42.02 -12.52 -23.64
CA GLY A 96 -41.06 -12.15 -24.70
C GLY A 96 -39.65 -11.83 -24.20
N ILE A 97 -39.28 -12.27 -23.00
CA ILE A 97 -37.96 -12.03 -22.41
C ILE A 97 -36.95 -12.97 -23.07
N GLY A 98 -36.03 -12.43 -23.85
CA GLY A 98 -34.97 -13.23 -24.44
C GLY A 98 -33.77 -13.41 -23.50
N ALA A 99 -33.10 -14.55 -23.60
CA ALA A 99 -31.91 -14.86 -22.82
C ALA A 99 -30.76 -13.88 -23.12
N ILE A 100 -29.96 -13.58 -22.10
CA ILE A 100 -28.66 -12.92 -22.21
C ILE A 100 -27.63 -13.90 -21.63
N ASP A 101 -26.60 -14.24 -22.41
CA ASP A 101 -25.63 -15.30 -22.08
C ASP A 101 -24.26 -14.73 -21.70
N LEU A 102 -23.99 -13.48 -22.10
CA LEU A 102 -22.81 -12.72 -21.76
C LEU A 102 -23.20 -11.30 -21.34
N LEU A 103 -22.71 -10.87 -20.19
CA LEU A 103 -22.74 -9.49 -19.74
C LEU A 103 -21.32 -8.94 -19.72
N VAL A 104 -21.06 -7.85 -20.44
CA VAL A 104 -19.78 -7.11 -20.39
C VAL A 104 -20.07 -5.70 -19.87
N VAL A 105 -19.67 -5.43 -18.64
CA VAL A 105 -19.99 -4.19 -17.93
C VAL A 105 -18.83 -3.77 -17.04
N ASN A 106 -18.25 -2.59 -17.30
CA ASN A 106 -17.42 -1.90 -16.31
C ASN A 106 -18.18 -0.67 -15.77
N LEU A 107 -17.94 -0.38 -14.50
CA LEU A 107 -18.72 0.59 -13.72
C LEU A 107 -18.41 2.04 -14.12
N TYR A 108 -19.23 2.97 -13.66
CA TYR A 108 -18.90 4.40 -13.77
C TYR A 108 -17.60 4.72 -13.01
N PRO A 109 -16.84 5.74 -13.45
CA PRO A 109 -15.48 5.99 -12.96
C PRO A 109 -15.46 6.69 -11.57
N PHE A 110 -16.23 6.18 -10.60
CA PHE A 110 -16.31 6.72 -9.24
C PHE A 110 -14.94 6.80 -8.57
N GLU A 111 -14.13 5.75 -8.64
CA GLU A 111 -12.79 5.72 -8.06
C GLU A 111 -11.84 6.73 -8.74
N ALA A 112 -12.01 6.98 -10.04
CA ALA A 112 -11.23 8.00 -10.76
C ALA A 112 -11.70 9.43 -10.43
N ALA A 113 -13.00 9.65 -10.21
CA ALA A 113 -13.53 10.91 -9.71
C ALA A 113 -13.02 11.19 -8.28
N LEU A 114 -13.04 10.17 -7.41
CA LEU A 114 -12.47 10.22 -6.07
C LEU A 114 -10.99 10.58 -6.10
N ALA A 115 -10.19 9.92 -6.96
CA ALA A 115 -8.76 10.17 -7.07
C ALA A 115 -8.41 11.60 -7.51
N ARG A 116 -9.26 12.24 -8.32
CA ARG A 116 -9.09 13.66 -8.72
C ARG A 116 -9.63 14.65 -7.70
N GLY A 117 -10.32 14.19 -6.65
CA GLY A 117 -10.95 15.06 -5.65
C GLY A 117 -12.19 15.79 -6.19
N ALA A 118 -13.03 15.09 -6.96
CA ALA A 118 -14.31 15.62 -7.41
C ALA A 118 -15.21 16.10 -6.26
N ASP A 119 -16.08 17.07 -6.54
CA ASP A 119 -16.99 17.63 -5.54
C ASP A 119 -18.12 16.65 -5.18
N TYR A 120 -18.92 17.03 -4.17
CA TYR A 120 -19.97 16.16 -3.65
C TYR A 120 -20.99 15.76 -4.72
N ASP A 121 -21.43 16.70 -5.55
CA ASP A 121 -22.47 16.47 -6.55
C ASP A 121 -21.94 15.58 -7.69
N GLU A 122 -20.73 15.83 -8.19
CA GLU A 122 -20.07 14.98 -9.19
C GLU A 122 -19.89 13.55 -8.64
N MET A 123 -19.52 13.41 -7.37
CA MET A 123 -19.38 12.09 -6.74
C MET A 123 -20.71 11.35 -6.64
N ILE A 124 -21.81 12.03 -6.27
CA ILE A 124 -23.16 11.44 -6.22
C ILE A 124 -23.62 11.01 -7.63
N GLU A 125 -23.36 11.79 -8.67
CA GLU A 125 -23.71 11.44 -10.05
C GLU A 125 -22.91 10.23 -10.57
N ASN A 126 -21.68 10.03 -10.09
CA ASN A 126 -20.85 8.89 -10.47
C ASN A 126 -21.21 7.58 -9.74
N ILE A 127 -22.19 7.58 -8.83
CA ILE A 127 -22.67 6.33 -8.20
C ILE A 127 -23.54 5.56 -9.19
N ASP A 128 -22.95 4.55 -9.82
CA ASP A 128 -23.63 3.60 -10.70
C ASP A 128 -24.62 2.70 -9.93
N ILE A 129 -25.84 2.62 -10.44
CA ILE A 129 -26.92 1.76 -9.94
C ILE A 129 -27.15 0.57 -10.88
N GLY A 130 -27.21 0.84 -12.18
CA GLY A 130 -27.54 -0.16 -13.20
C GLY A 130 -26.42 -1.19 -13.38
N GLY A 131 -25.16 -0.74 -13.39
CA GLY A 131 -23.98 -1.60 -13.52
C GLY A 131 -23.93 -2.66 -12.42
N PRO A 132 -23.87 -2.29 -11.13
CA PRO A 132 -23.83 -3.26 -10.03
C PRO A 132 -25.06 -4.17 -9.99
N ALA A 133 -26.26 -3.66 -10.34
CA ALA A 133 -27.46 -4.48 -10.42
C ALA A 133 -27.36 -5.58 -11.49
N MET A 134 -26.88 -5.24 -12.69
CA MET A 134 -26.69 -6.20 -13.78
C MET A 134 -25.57 -7.19 -13.46
N ILE A 135 -24.44 -6.71 -12.93
CA ILE A 135 -23.31 -7.56 -12.53
C ILE A 135 -23.78 -8.61 -11.53
N ARG A 136 -24.44 -8.20 -10.45
CA ARG A 136 -24.95 -9.14 -9.43
C ARG A 136 -25.97 -10.12 -10.01
N ALA A 137 -26.83 -9.66 -10.93
CA ALA A 137 -27.80 -10.51 -11.60
C ALA A 137 -27.13 -11.61 -12.45
N ALA A 138 -26.15 -11.23 -13.28
CA ALA A 138 -25.38 -12.16 -14.11
C ALA A 138 -24.55 -13.11 -13.25
N SER A 139 -23.80 -12.59 -12.27
CA SER A 139 -22.97 -13.39 -11.35
C SER A 139 -23.79 -14.40 -10.54
N LYS A 140 -25.02 -14.05 -10.12
CA LYS A 140 -25.92 -14.98 -9.46
C LYS A 140 -26.29 -16.16 -10.38
N ASN A 141 -26.47 -15.90 -11.66
CA ASN A 141 -26.90 -16.89 -12.65
C ASN A 141 -25.75 -17.45 -13.50
N HIS A 142 -24.55 -17.58 -12.91
CA HIS A 142 -23.36 -18.10 -13.60
C HIS A 142 -23.47 -19.56 -14.04
N LEU A 143 -24.56 -20.25 -13.69
CA LEU A 143 -24.90 -21.52 -14.33
C LEU A 143 -25.07 -21.34 -15.85
N PHE A 144 -25.61 -20.20 -16.29
CA PHE A 144 -25.90 -19.92 -17.70
C PHE A 144 -25.22 -18.66 -18.26
N VAL A 145 -24.85 -17.71 -17.39
CA VAL A 145 -24.41 -16.38 -17.81
C VAL A 145 -22.93 -16.15 -17.53
N ASN A 146 -22.21 -15.63 -18.52
CA ASN A 146 -20.84 -15.13 -18.38
C ASN A 146 -20.90 -13.65 -17.98
N VAL A 147 -20.08 -13.24 -17.02
CA VAL A 147 -20.03 -11.84 -16.55
C VAL A 147 -18.60 -11.34 -16.58
N VAL A 148 -18.35 -10.30 -17.36
CA VAL A 148 -17.01 -9.71 -17.52
C VAL A 148 -17.06 -8.27 -17.06
N THR A 149 -16.26 -7.96 -16.03
CA THR A 149 -16.22 -6.63 -15.43
C THR A 149 -15.00 -5.81 -15.81
N ASP A 150 -13.96 -6.48 -16.28
CA ASP A 150 -12.64 -5.89 -16.49
C ASP A 150 -12.13 -6.22 -17.89
N VAL A 151 -11.38 -5.30 -18.49
CA VAL A 151 -10.87 -5.43 -19.87
C VAL A 151 -9.86 -6.58 -20.02
N GLU A 152 -9.19 -6.92 -18.92
CA GLU A 152 -8.17 -7.98 -18.87
C GLU A 152 -8.75 -9.39 -19.07
N ASP A 153 -10.06 -9.55 -18.86
CA ASP A 153 -10.74 -10.83 -19.02
C ASP A 153 -11.22 -11.08 -20.46
N TYR A 154 -11.07 -10.12 -21.38
CA TYR A 154 -11.55 -10.24 -22.77
C TYR A 154 -10.84 -11.39 -23.50
N ASP A 155 -9.51 -11.45 -23.40
CA ASP A 155 -8.72 -12.49 -24.07
C ASP A 155 -9.04 -13.89 -23.55
N ALA A 156 -9.22 -14.02 -22.22
CA ALA A 156 -9.56 -15.29 -21.59
C ALA A 156 -10.96 -15.76 -22.02
N LEU A 157 -11.92 -14.85 -22.15
CA LEU A 157 -13.25 -15.15 -22.69
C LEU A 157 -13.18 -15.62 -24.14
N LEU A 158 -12.46 -14.89 -25.00
CA LEU A 158 -12.36 -15.25 -26.42
C LEU A 158 -11.67 -16.61 -26.59
N ALA A 159 -10.61 -16.88 -25.83
CA ALA A 159 -9.92 -18.17 -25.83
C ALA A 159 -10.82 -19.33 -25.36
N GLU A 160 -11.64 -19.11 -24.32
CA GLU A 160 -12.62 -20.11 -23.86
C GLU A 160 -13.66 -20.40 -24.96
N LEU A 161 -14.16 -19.36 -25.64
CA LEU A 161 -15.12 -19.51 -26.73
C LEU A 161 -14.50 -20.24 -27.94
N ASP A 162 -13.25 -19.95 -28.28
CA ASP A 162 -12.52 -20.64 -29.35
C ASP A 162 -12.30 -22.12 -29.03
N ALA A 163 -11.94 -22.44 -27.79
CA ALA A 163 -11.69 -23.81 -27.35
C ALA A 163 -12.95 -24.67 -27.32
N ASN A 164 -14.14 -24.06 -27.19
CA ASN A 164 -15.40 -24.75 -26.95
C ASN A 164 -16.50 -24.39 -27.96
N ASP A 165 -16.15 -24.01 -29.19
CA ASP A 165 -17.11 -23.76 -30.30
C ASP A 165 -18.22 -22.75 -29.93
N GLY A 166 -17.82 -21.60 -29.38
CA GLY A 166 -18.73 -20.54 -28.96
C GLY A 166 -19.47 -20.81 -27.65
N GLN A 167 -19.06 -21.82 -26.89
CA GLN A 167 -19.61 -22.16 -25.58
C GLN A 167 -18.61 -21.86 -24.46
N THR A 168 -19.07 -21.78 -23.22
CA THR A 168 -18.18 -21.69 -22.06
C THR A 168 -18.47 -22.80 -21.07
N SER A 169 -17.46 -23.19 -20.29
CA SER A 169 -17.61 -24.16 -19.22
C SER A 169 -18.18 -23.53 -17.94
N TYR A 170 -18.87 -24.35 -17.14
CA TYR A 170 -19.35 -23.94 -15.82
C TYR A 170 -18.23 -23.38 -14.92
N VAL A 171 -17.06 -24.03 -14.91
CA VAL A 171 -15.90 -23.59 -14.10
C VAL A 171 -15.43 -22.20 -14.52
N PHE A 172 -15.41 -21.91 -15.82
CA PHE A 172 -15.06 -20.59 -16.34
C PHE A 172 -16.07 -19.53 -15.87
N ARG A 173 -17.38 -19.80 -15.99
CA ARG A 173 -18.42 -18.90 -15.50
C ARG A 173 -18.37 -18.67 -13.99
N GLN A 174 -18.07 -19.70 -13.20
CA GLN A 174 -17.88 -19.57 -11.75
C GLN A 174 -16.74 -18.60 -11.41
N ARG A 175 -15.62 -18.70 -12.14
CA ARG A 175 -14.47 -17.80 -11.96
C ARG A 175 -14.84 -16.36 -12.27
N LEU A 176 -15.47 -16.13 -13.42
CA LEU A 176 -15.99 -14.82 -13.83
C LEU A 176 -16.94 -14.22 -12.78
N ALA A 177 -17.87 -15.01 -12.25
CA ALA A 177 -18.80 -14.56 -11.22
C ALA A 177 -18.11 -14.17 -9.91
N GLN A 178 -17.05 -14.89 -9.51
CA GLN A 178 -16.27 -14.56 -8.32
C GLN A 178 -15.52 -13.23 -8.50
N ILE A 179 -14.88 -13.01 -9.64
CA ILE A 179 -14.21 -11.75 -10.00
C ILE A 179 -15.22 -10.60 -9.95
N ALA A 180 -16.35 -10.77 -10.61
CA ALA A 180 -17.42 -9.77 -10.66
C ALA A 180 -17.99 -9.40 -9.27
N TYR A 181 -18.20 -10.39 -8.38
CA TYR A 181 -18.60 -10.10 -7.00
C TYR A 181 -17.52 -9.34 -6.23
N ALA A 182 -16.24 -9.71 -6.40
CA ALA A 182 -15.13 -8.99 -5.78
C ALA A 182 -15.05 -7.53 -6.28
N ARG A 183 -15.26 -7.29 -7.58
CA ARG A 183 -15.28 -5.94 -8.16
C ARG A 183 -16.38 -5.06 -7.57
N THR A 184 -17.61 -5.59 -7.45
CA THR A 184 -18.71 -4.84 -6.80
C THR A 184 -18.48 -4.62 -5.31
N ALA A 185 -17.82 -5.56 -4.61
CA ALA A 185 -17.46 -5.37 -3.21
C ALA A 185 -16.42 -4.25 -3.03
N ALA A 186 -15.44 -4.15 -3.92
CA ALA A 186 -14.45 -3.07 -3.93
C ALA A 186 -15.11 -1.70 -4.22
N TYR A 187 -15.99 -1.66 -5.22
CA TYR A 187 -16.74 -0.47 -5.58
C TYR A 187 -17.61 0.05 -4.41
N ASP A 188 -18.40 -0.83 -3.77
CA ASP A 188 -19.24 -0.44 -2.64
C ASP A 188 -18.40 -0.01 -1.42
N ALA A 189 -17.21 -0.59 -1.23
CA ALA A 189 -16.28 -0.14 -0.20
C ALA A 189 -15.77 1.29 -0.48
N ALA A 190 -15.43 1.61 -1.73
CA ALA A 190 -15.02 2.96 -2.13
C ALA A 190 -16.15 3.98 -1.90
N VAL A 191 -17.37 3.69 -2.36
CA VAL A 191 -18.55 4.55 -2.15
C VAL A 191 -18.83 4.74 -0.65
N SER A 192 -18.87 3.65 0.13
CA SER A 192 -19.14 3.70 1.57
C SER A 192 -18.08 4.50 2.34
N ASN A 193 -16.80 4.35 2.00
CA ASN A 193 -15.71 5.05 2.69
C ASN A 193 -15.69 6.55 2.31
N TRP A 194 -15.93 6.89 1.04
CA TRP A 194 -16.10 8.27 0.62
C TRP A 194 -17.27 8.95 1.33
N MET A 195 -18.45 8.30 1.39
CA MET A 195 -19.61 8.84 2.11
C MET A 195 -19.33 9.05 3.59
N ALA A 196 -18.61 8.14 4.25
CA ALA A 196 -18.21 8.31 5.65
C ALA A 196 -17.31 9.56 5.82
N GLY A 197 -16.37 9.79 4.90
CA GLY A 197 -15.54 10.99 4.89
C GLY A 197 -16.35 12.28 4.65
N ALA A 198 -17.25 12.28 3.67
CA ALA A 198 -18.12 13.42 3.35
C ALA A 198 -19.06 13.80 4.50
N LEU A 199 -19.38 12.86 5.38
CA LEU A 199 -20.19 13.06 6.59
C LEU A 199 -19.35 13.24 7.86
N GLU A 200 -18.02 13.31 7.73
CA GLU A 200 -17.08 13.46 8.86
C GLU A 200 -17.24 12.36 9.94
N LEU A 201 -17.57 11.14 9.51
CA LEU A 201 -17.74 10.00 10.40
C LEU A 201 -16.39 9.31 10.65
N GLU A 202 -15.76 9.62 11.79
CA GLU A 202 -14.48 9.01 12.19
C GLU A 202 -14.58 7.47 12.33
N ALA A 203 -15.67 6.98 12.95
CA ALA A 203 -15.90 5.56 13.22
C ALA A 203 -17.29 5.12 12.72
N PRO A 204 -17.47 4.92 11.40
CA PRO A 204 -18.75 4.49 10.85
C PRO A 204 -19.13 3.10 11.38
N ARG A 205 -20.44 2.84 11.52
CA ARG A 205 -20.98 1.56 12.03
C ARG A 205 -20.48 0.34 11.24
N ARG A 206 -20.12 0.51 9.97
CA ARG A 206 -19.48 -0.50 9.12
C ARG A 206 -18.25 0.12 8.46
N ARG A 207 -17.14 -0.61 8.48
CA ARG A 207 -15.90 -0.27 7.77
C ARG A 207 -15.59 -1.38 6.78
N ALA A 208 -15.30 -1.03 5.54
CA ALA A 208 -14.97 -1.97 4.47
C ALA A 208 -13.58 -1.66 3.92
N PHE A 209 -12.83 -2.71 3.62
CA PHE A 209 -11.51 -2.64 2.99
C PHE A 209 -11.54 -3.54 1.75
N ALA A 210 -10.93 -3.09 0.68
CA ALA A 210 -10.80 -3.83 -0.57
C ALA A 210 -9.39 -3.69 -1.10
N GLY A 211 -8.99 -4.63 -1.95
CA GLY A 211 -7.71 -4.56 -2.63
C GLY A 211 -7.69 -5.45 -3.86
N GLU A 212 -6.74 -5.16 -4.74
CA GLU A 212 -6.55 -5.83 -6.02
C GLU A 212 -5.28 -6.69 -5.96
N LEU A 213 -5.35 -7.93 -6.45
CA LEU A 213 -4.23 -8.86 -6.35
C LEU A 213 -3.05 -8.34 -7.19
N LYS A 214 -1.95 -7.97 -6.54
CA LYS A 214 -0.71 -7.60 -7.22
C LYS A 214 0.09 -8.84 -7.63
N GLN A 215 0.25 -9.78 -6.68
CA GLN A 215 0.96 -11.03 -6.89
C GLN A 215 0.64 -12.04 -5.78
N THR A 216 0.65 -13.32 -6.12
CA THR A 216 0.78 -14.38 -5.11
C THR A 216 2.19 -14.36 -4.53
N LEU A 217 2.36 -14.84 -3.30
CA LEU A 217 3.68 -14.97 -2.67
C LEU A 217 3.99 -16.43 -2.41
N ARG A 218 5.27 -16.78 -2.47
CA ARG A 218 5.75 -18.13 -2.18
C ARG A 218 5.30 -18.66 -0.82
N TYR A 219 5.31 -17.79 0.18
CA TYR A 219 4.82 -18.03 1.54
C TYR A 219 4.64 -16.68 2.28
N GLY A 220 4.06 -16.71 3.48
CA GLY A 220 3.89 -15.56 4.38
C GLY A 220 5.16 -15.19 5.14
N GLU A 221 5.04 -14.83 6.41
CA GLU A 221 6.24 -14.60 7.24
C GLU A 221 7.10 -15.87 7.38
N ASN A 222 6.44 -17.03 7.40
CA ASN A 222 7.05 -18.35 7.54
C ASN A 222 6.64 -19.28 6.37
N SER A 223 7.52 -20.23 6.04
CA SER A 223 7.39 -21.12 4.87
C SER A 223 6.12 -21.98 4.82
N HIS A 224 5.49 -22.27 5.96
CA HIS A 224 4.26 -23.05 6.05
C HIS A 224 2.98 -22.20 5.89
N GLN A 225 3.11 -20.87 5.87
CA GLN A 225 2.00 -19.93 5.70
C GLN A 225 1.88 -19.56 4.22
N LYS A 226 0.67 -19.58 3.65
CA LYS A 226 0.42 -19.05 2.30
C LYS A 226 0.17 -17.55 2.37
N ALA A 227 0.56 -16.79 1.35
CA ALA A 227 0.31 -15.36 1.28
C ALA A 227 0.15 -14.85 -0.15
N ALA A 228 -0.41 -13.65 -0.25
CA ALA A 228 -0.54 -12.88 -1.48
C ALA A 228 -0.46 -11.39 -1.11
N PHE A 229 -0.05 -10.57 -2.07
CA PHE A 229 0.08 -9.13 -1.92
C PHE A 229 -1.01 -8.44 -2.74
N TYR A 230 -1.74 -7.51 -2.10
CA TYR A 230 -2.81 -6.75 -2.71
C TYR A 230 -2.49 -5.25 -2.65
N THR A 231 -2.84 -4.50 -3.70
CA THR A 231 -2.83 -3.03 -3.67
C THR A 231 -4.16 -2.51 -3.13
N ASP A 232 -4.15 -1.30 -2.56
CA ASP A 232 -5.35 -0.64 -2.01
C ASP A 232 -5.92 0.45 -2.94
N GLY A 233 -5.34 0.62 -4.13
CA GLY A 233 -5.73 1.63 -5.11
C GLY A 233 -5.28 3.07 -4.78
N SER A 234 -4.60 3.30 -3.66
CA SER A 234 -4.17 4.66 -3.26
C SER A 234 -3.05 5.23 -4.12
N ASN A 235 -2.33 4.37 -4.85
CA ASN A 235 -1.13 4.68 -5.62
C ASN A 235 -0.07 5.46 -4.79
N ARG A 236 -0.02 5.23 -3.48
CA ARG A 236 1.04 5.79 -2.63
C ARG A 236 2.41 5.30 -3.14
N PRO A 237 3.40 6.20 -3.34
CA PRO A 237 4.74 5.77 -3.72
C PRO A 237 5.33 4.84 -2.67
N GLY A 238 5.81 3.66 -3.07
CA GLY A 238 6.32 2.64 -2.16
C GLY A 238 6.41 1.27 -2.82
N VAL A 239 6.55 0.22 -2.00
CA VAL A 239 6.74 -1.15 -2.51
C VAL A 239 5.59 -1.65 -3.39
N ALA A 240 4.37 -1.14 -3.19
CA ALA A 240 3.20 -1.48 -4.01
C ALA A 240 3.26 -0.93 -5.44
N THR A 241 3.89 0.23 -5.61
CA THR A 241 3.98 0.98 -6.87
C THR A 241 5.36 0.89 -7.52
N ALA A 242 6.34 0.32 -6.83
CA ALA A 242 7.69 0.16 -7.34
C ALA A 242 7.77 -0.83 -8.52
N VAL A 243 8.63 -0.52 -9.48
CA VAL A 243 9.04 -1.43 -10.55
C VAL A 243 10.26 -2.22 -10.10
N GLN A 244 10.14 -3.54 -10.07
CA GLN A 244 11.27 -4.43 -9.84
C GLN A 244 12.09 -4.60 -11.13
N LEU A 245 13.27 -3.99 -11.20
CA LEU A 245 14.14 -4.08 -12.38
C LEU A 245 14.86 -5.43 -12.50
N GLN A 246 15.22 -6.04 -11.38
CA GLN A 246 15.97 -7.30 -11.36
C GLN A 246 15.76 -8.07 -10.06
N GLY A 247 16.41 -9.24 -9.96
CA GLY A 247 16.43 -10.06 -8.77
C GLY A 247 15.31 -11.11 -8.74
N LYS A 248 15.24 -11.85 -7.63
CA LYS A 248 14.19 -12.85 -7.42
C LYS A 248 12.86 -12.18 -7.07
N GLU A 249 11.77 -12.92 -7.20
CA GLU A 249 10.46 -12.55 -6.63
C GLU A 249 10.59 -12.07 -5.16
N LEU A 250 9.85 -11.02 -4.80
CA LEU A 250 9.78 -10.51 -3.44
C LEU A 250 9.06 -11.50 -2.53
N SER A 251 9.63 -11.76 -1.35
CA SER A 251 8.94 -12.49 -0.27
C SER A 251 8.03 -11.54 0.54
N TYR A 252 7.15 -12.11 1.37
CA TYR A 252 6.34 -11.34 2.32
C TYR A 252 7.21 -10.40 3.19
N ASN A 253 8.28 -10.94 3.77
CA ASN A 253 9.19 -10.15 4.62
C ASN A 253 9.94 -9.09 3.81
N ASN A 254 10.27 -9.36 2.54
CA ASN A 254 10.85 -8.31 1.69
C ASN A 254 9.89 -7.15 1.49
N ILE A 255 8.60 -7.41 1.27
CA ILE A 255 7.59 -6.36 1.10
C ILE A 255 7.46 -5.53 2.38
N ASN A 256 7.28 -6.21 3.53
CA ASN A 256 7.13 -5.56 4.83
C ASN A 256 8.37 -4.72 5.24
N ASP A 257 9.57 -5.25 5.05
CA ASP A 257 10.80 -4.55 5.41
C ASP A 257 11.12 -3.41 4.42
N THR A 258 10.76 -3.56 3.14
CA THR A 258 10.91 -2.49 2.13
C THR A 258 9.97 -1.33 2.42
N ASP A 259 8.71 -1.60 2.79
CA ASP A 259 7.76 -0.57 3.19
C ASP A 259 8.27 0.21 4.40
N ALA A 260 8.75 -0.50 5.44
CA ALA A 260 9.34 0.12 6.63
C ALA A 260 10.57 0.98 6.28
N ALA A 261 11.44 0.52 5.37
CA ALA A 261 12.63 1.24 4.96
C ALA A 261 12.30 2.52 4.18
N TYR A 262 11.35 2.42 3.25
CA TYR A 262 11.01 3.51 2.36
C TYR A 262 10.19 4.60 3.06
N GLU A 263 9.29 4.22 3.96
CA GLU A 263 8.55 5.17 4.81
C GLU A 263 9.47 5.92 5.78
N LEU A 264 10.50 5.26 6.33
CA LEU A 264 11.48 5.90 7.21
C LEU A 264 12.41 6.86 6.45
N VAL A 265 12.95 6.45 5.30
CA VAL A 265 13.88 7.32 4.54
C VAL A 265 13.17 8.58 4.01
N ALA A 266 11.87 8.50 3.77
CA ALA A 266 11.03 9.61 3.33
C ALA A 266 10.82 10.72 4.39
N GLU A 267 11.15 10.48 5.67
CA GLU A 267 11.15 11.52 6.73
C GLU A 267 12.23 12.60 6.50
N PHE A 268 13.13 12.36 5.54
CA PHE A 268 14.26 13.21 5.18
C PHE A 268 14.10 13.78 3.78
N ASP A 269 13.88 15.10 3.69
CA ASP A 269 13.66 15.79 2.43
C ASP A 269 14.89 15.63 1.50
N PRO A 270 14.72 15.01 0.32
CA PRO A 270 15.82 14.82 -0.63
C PRO A 270 16.36 16.13 -1.22
N ALA A 271 15.63 17.24 -1.12
CA ALA A 271 16.14 18.56 -1.50
C ALA A 271 17.09 19.14 -0.45
N GLU A 272 16.98 18.72 0.81
CA GLU A 272 17.85 19.17 1.90
C GLU A 272 19.10 18.31 2.05
N THR A 273 18.98 16.99 1.92
CA THR A 273 20.08 16.05 2.22
C THR A 273 19.92 14.70 1.55
N ALA A 274 21.04 14.04 1.26
CA ALA A 274 21.04 12.61 0.98
C ALA A 274 20.79 11.83 2.28
N ALA A 275 19.94 10.82 2.25
CA ALA A 275 19.63 9.96 3.38
C ALA A 275 19.49 8.49 2.97
N VAL A 276 19.95 7.61 3.86
CA VAL A 276 19.88 6.16 3.68
C VAL A 276 19.35 5.51 4.96
N ALA A 277 18.43 4.57 4.80
CA ALA A 277 17.93 3.71 5.87
C ALA A 277 18.22 2.24 5.54
N ILE A 278 18.80 1.50 6.49
CA ILE A 278 19.05 0.07 6.41
C ILE A 278 18.14 -0.64 7.41
N ILE A 279 17.21 -1.45 6.92
CA ILE A 279 16.20 -2.16 7.71
C ILE A 279 16.47 -3.66 7.73
N LYS A 280 16.14 -4.30 8.86
CA LYS A 280 16.00 -5.74 8.96
C LYS A 280 14.88 -6.08 9.94
N HIS A 281 13.95 -6.94 9.54
CA HIS A 281 12.79 -7.33 10.37
C HIS A 281 11.99 -6.11 10.87
N ALA A 282 11.66 -5.22 9.93
CA ALA A 282 10.93 -3.97 10.13
C ALA A 282 11.52 -3.00 11.18
N ASN A 283 12.80 -3.14 11.53
CA ASN A 283 13.51 -2.24 12.43
C ASN A 283 14.80 -1.72 11.76
N PRO A 284 15.17 -0.45 12.00
CA PRO A 284 16.41 0.10 11.45
C PRO A 284 17.63 -0.50 12.13
N CYS A 285 18.53 -1.06 11.33
CA CYS A 285 19.90 -1.38 11.72
C CYS A 285 20.75 -0.11 11.76
N GLY A 286 20.51 0.81 10.82
CA GLY A 286 21.15 2.11 10.78
C GLY A 286 20.46 3.08 9.82
N VAL A 287 20.51 4.37 10.15
CA VAL A 287 19.95 5.47 9.35
C VAL A 287 20.93 6.63 9.43
N ALA A 288 21.20 7.28 8.30
CA ALA A 288 22.06 8.45 8.30
C ALA A 288 21.75 9.43 7.18
N ARG A 289 22.18 10.68 7.40
CA ARG A 289 22.31 11.73 6.40
C ARG A 289 23.77 11.92 5.97
N GLY A 290 23.98 12.42 4.77
CA GLY A 290 25.30 12.76 4.24
C GLY A 290 25.21 13.82 3.15
N ALA A 291 26.37 14.38 2.78
CA ALA A 291 26.47 15.27 1.63
C ALA A 291 26.24 14.49 0.31
N THR A 292 26.52 13.18 0.33
CA THR A 292 26.26 12.24 -0.77
C THR A 292 25.55 10.99 -0.25
N LEU A 293 24.86 10.26 -1.14
CA LEU A 293 24.28 8.96 -0.80
C LEU A 293 25.36 7.95 -0.37
N ALA A 294 26.55 8.01 -0.96
CA ALA A 294 27.67 7.13 -0.61
C ALA A 294 28.23 7.41 0.80
N GLU A 295 28.18 8.66 1.27
CA GLU A 295 28.50 9.04 2.65
C GLU A 295 27.40 8.60 3.61
N ALA A 296 26.14 8.90 3.28
CA ALA A 296 24.98 8.50 4.08
C ALA A 296 24.91 6.97 4.25
N TYR A 297 25.11 6.21 3.18
CA TYR A 297 25.17 4.75 3.21
C TYR A 297 26.26 4.25 4.16
N GLN A 298 27.48 4.78 4.06
CA GLN A 298 28.60 4.35 4.90
C GLN A 298 28.29 4.60 6.38
N LYS A 299 27.79 5.79 6.73
CA LYS A 299 27.40 6.12 8.11
C LYS A 299 26.28 5.23 8.63
N ALA A 300 25.27 4.94 7.81
CA ALA A 300 24.18 4.04 8.19
C ALA A 300 24.69 2.60 8.38
N PHE A 301 25.59 2.13 7.51
CA PHE A 301 26.21 0.81 7.60
C PHE A 301 27.08 0.66 8.87
N ASP A 302 27.81 1.71 9.24
CA ASP A 302 28.68 1.75 10.42
C ASP A 302 27.94 1.80 11.75
N CYS A 303 26.62 1.97 11.75
CA CYS A 303 25.78 1.85 12.94
C CYS A 303 25.73 0.41 13.49
N ASP A 304 25.61 -0.58 12.61
CA ASP A 304 25.52 -2.01 12.96
C ASP A 304 25.80 -2.87 11.70
N ARG A 305 27.07 -3.04 11.34
CA ARG A 305 27.50 -3.78 10.14
C ARG A 305 27.03 -5.23 10.16
N THR A 306 27.02 -5.83 11.35
CA THR A 306 26.55 -7.22 11.55
C THR A 306 25.07 -7.35 11.20
N SER A 307 24.22 -6.45 11.69
CA SER A 307 22.78 -6.52 11.42
C SER A 307 22.45 -6.09 9.98
N ALA A 308 23.22 -5.20 9.38
CA ALA A 308 23.04 -4.76 7.98
C ALA A 308 23.19 -5.90 6.95
N PHE A 309 23.89 -6.98 7.28
CA PHE A 309 24.02 -8.15 6.42
C PHE A 309 22.65 -8.80 6.15
N GLY A 310 22.26 -8.86 4.87
CA GLY A 310 20.95 -9.34 4.41
C GLY A 310 19.82 -8.35 4.69
N GLY A 311 20.14 -7.08 4.96
CA GLY A 311 19.16 -6.01 5.15
C GLY A 311 18.55 -5.52 3.84
N ILE A 312 17.64 -4.56 4.00
CA ILE A 312 17.02 -3.78 2.94
C ILE A 312 17.50 -2.34 3.02
N VAL A 313 17.95 -1.80 1.89
CA VAL A 313 18.47 -0.43 1.81
C VAL A 313 17.46 0.46 1.09
N ALA A 314 17.06 1.55 1.72
CA ALA A 314 16.23 2.59 1.11
C ALA A 314 17.02 3.90 0.98
N LEU A 315 16.88 4.56 -0.17
CA LEU A 315 17.51 5.84 -0.47
C LEU A 315 16.43 6.90 -0.75
N ASN A 316 16.63 8.13 -0.26
CA ASN A 316 15.68 9.22 -0.54
C ASN A 316 15.95 9.94 -1.89
N GLN A 317 17.10 9.70 -2.52
CA GLN A 317 17.48 10.27 -3.81
C GLN A 317 17.73 9.16 -4.84
N PRO A 318 17.75 9.49 -6.16
CA PRO A 318 18.08 8.54 -7.21
C PRO A 318 19.44 7.86 -6.96
N LEU A 319 19.50 6.54 -7.15
CA LEU A 319 20.72 5.76 -6.92
C LEU A 319 21.82 6.09 -7.93
N ASP A 320 22.97 6.56 -7.44
CA ASP A 320 24.19 6.80 -8.21
C ASP A 320 25.15 5.58 -8.22
N ALA A 321 26.12 5.61 -9.13
CA ALA A 321 27.08 4.52 -9.34
C ALA A 321 28.02 4.29 -8.14
N GLU A 322 28.44 5.35 -7.45
CA GLU A 322 29.36 5.24 -6.31
C GLU A 322 28.68 4.50 -5.14
N THR A 323 27.45 4.91 -4.83
CA THR A 323 26.63 4.30 -3.80
C THR A 323 26.26 2.87 -4.19
N ALA A 324 25.93 2.63 -5.46
CA ALA A 324 25.65 1.28 -5.96
C ALA A 324 26.85 0.35 -5.76
N ALA A 325 28.07 0.80 -6.08
CA ALA A 325 29.29 0.01 -5.87
C ALA A 325 29.41 -0.42 -4.41
N LYS A 326 29.31 0.53 -3.46
CA LYS A 326 29.40 0.24 -2.01
C LYS A 326 28.32 -0.74 -1.53
N ILE A 327 27.06 -0.53 -1.92
CA ILE A 327 25.95 -1.43 -1.51
C ILE A 327 26.23 -2.87 -1.96
N THR A 328 26.77 -3.06 -3.16
CA THR A 328 26.99 -4.40 -3.73
C THR A 328 28.21 -5.15 -3.19
N GLU A 329 29.02 -4.52 -2.32
CA GLU A 329 30.13 -5.18 -1.60
C GLU A 329 29.62 -6.15 -0.53
N ILE A 330 28.44 -5.87 0.04
CA ILE A 330 27.84 -6.65 1.12
C ILE A 330 26.61 -7.41 0.58
N PHE A 331 26.24 -8.49 1.25
CA PHE A 331 24.99 -9.16 0.95
C PHE A 331 23.80 -8.28 1.35
N THR A 332 23.03 -7.81 0.37
CA THR A 332 21.80 -7.04 0.53
C THR A 332 20.66 -7.78 -0.17
N GLU A 333 19.47 -7.81 0.44
CA GLU A 333 18.31 -8.52 -0.14
C GLU A 333 17.57 -7.65 -1.16
N VAL A 334 17.29 -6.40 -0.79
CA VAL A 334 16.51 -5.43 -1.57
C VAL A 334 17.10 -4.03 -1.44
N VAL A 335 17.09 -3.29 -2.54
CA VAL A 335 17.39 -1.85 -2.58
C VAL A 335 16.21 -1.14 -3.23
N ILE A 336 15.73 -0.06 -2.61
CA ILE A 336 14.65 0.78 -3.13
C ILE A 336 15.07 2.26 -3.20
N ALA A 337 14.81 2.92 -4.33
CA ALA A 337 15.15 4.33 -4.55
C ALA A 337 14.18 5.00 -5.54
N PRO A 338 13.98 6.33 -5.45
CA PRO A 338 13.25 7.10 -6.45
C PRO A 338 14.07 7.29 -7.73
N GLY A 339 14.26 6.21 -8.48
CA GLY A 339 15.08 6.17 -9.69
C GLY A 339 16.52 5.73 -9.47
N ALA A 340 17.24 5.52 -10.58
CA ALA A 340 18.65 5.13 -10.60
C ALA A 340 19.32 5.56 -11.91
N SER A 341 20.60 5.91 -11.83
CA SER A 341 21.48 6.08 -12.99
C SER A 341 21.66 4.77 -13.76
N ASP A 342 22.02 4.85 -15.04
CA ASP A 342 22.23 3.65 -15.87
C ASP A 342 23.47 2.87 -15.40
N GLU A 343 24.53 3.57 -14.99
CA GLU A 343 25.72 2.97 -14.40
C GLU A 343 25.42 2.21 -13.10
N ALA A 344 24.52 2.73 -12.25
CA ALA A 344 24.08 2.02 -11.06
C ALA A 344 23.32 0.72 -11.41
N LYS A 345 22.46 0.75 -12.44
CA LYS A 345 21.75 -0.45 -12.93
C LYS A 345 22.73 -1.50 -13.44
N GLU A 346 23.78 -1.09 -14.16
CA GLU A 346 24.83 -1.99 -14.65
C GLU A 346 25.61 -2.66 -13.50
N ILE A 347 25.97 -1.91 -12.46
CA ILE A 347 26.62 -2.45 -11.25
C ILE A 347 25.73 -3.51 -10.59
N PHE A 348 24.43 -3.22 -10.47
CA PHE A 348 23.45 -4.14 -9.88
C PHE A 348 23.25 -5.42 -10.72
N ALA A 349 23.31 -5.32 -12.05
CA ALA A 349 23.15 -6.46 -12.97
C ALA A 349 24.16 -7.59 -12.70
N ALA A 350 25.33 -7.28 -12.14
CA ALA A 350 26.33 -8.27 -11.73
C ALA A 350 25.86 -9.14 -10.54
N LYS A 351 24.87 -8.68 -9.75
CA LYS A 351 24.33 -9.35 -8.55
C LYS A 351 22.92 -9.92 -8.81
N LYS A 352 22.83 -10.98 -9.61
CA LYS A 352 21.57 -11.59 -10.12
C LYS A 352 20.42 -11.78 -9.11
N ASN A 353 20.72 -11.97 -7.82
CA ASN A 353 19.69 -12.22 -6.79
C ASN A 353 19.23 -10.96 -6.05
N LEU A 354 20.01 -9.89 -6.08
CA LEU A 354 19.71 -8.62 -5.40
C LEU A 354 18.57 -7.92 -6.13
N ARG A 355 17.48 -7.61 -5.42
CA ARG A 355 16.36 -6.86 -6.00
C ARG A 355 16.67 -5.38 -5.99
N LEU A 356 16.50 -4.75 -7.15
CA LEU A 356 16.49 -3.30 -7.29
C LEU A 356 15.06 -2.87 -7.63
N LEU A 357 14.46 -2.10 -6.73
CA LEU A 357 13.11 -1.55 -6.86
C LEU A 357 13.22 -0.05 -7.13
N LEU A 358 12.59 0.42 -8.20
CA LEU A 358 12.53 1.84 -8.52
C LEU A 358 11.11 2.37 -8.35
N THR A 359 10.98 3.51 -7.71
CA THR A 359 9.74 4.30 -7.62
C THR A 359 9.89 5.61 -8.39
N ASP A 360 8.77 6.26 -8.69
CA ASP A 360 8.77 7.58 -9.34
C ASP A 360 8.94 8.74 -8.34
N ALA A 361 8.64 8.50 -7.06
CA ALA A 361 8.70 9.49 -6.00
C ALA A 361 8.82 8.84 -4.61
N LEU A 362 9.13 9.65 -3.60
CA LEU A 362 9.00 9.26 -2.19
C LEU A 362 7.54 9.38 -1.71
N PRO A 363 7.10 8.56 -0.75
CA PRO A 363 5.84 8.80 -0.06
C PRO A 363 5.90 10.10 0.73
N ASP A 364 4.80 10.85 0.77
CA ASP A 364 4.64 11.95 1.73
C ASP A 364 4.43 11.36 3.15
N PRO A 365 5.38 11.56 4.09
CA PRO A 365 5.27 11.02 5.44
C PRO A 365 4.21 11.73 6.31
N ARG A 366 3.70 12.88 5.86
CA ARG A 366 2.69 13.69 6.56
C ARG A 366 1.27 13.44 6.06
N LYS A 367 1.11 12.78 4.90
CA LYS A 367 -0.20 12.48 4.32
C LYS A 367 -0.96 11.48 5.20
N ALA A 368 -2.08 11.92 5.78
CA ALA A 368 -2.96 11.09 6.60
C ALA A 368 -3.42 9.84 5.83
N ILE A 369 -3.25 8.68 6.46
CA ILE A 369 -3.73 7.39 5.94
C ILE A 369 -4.23 6.52 7.09
N THR A 370 -5.20 5.66 6.80
CA THR A 370 -5.74 4.70 7.77
C THR A 370 -4.83 3.48 7.87
N ALA A 371 -4.52 3.07 9.09
CA ALA A 371 -3.90 1.79 9.40
C ALA A 371 -4.93 0.83 10.00
N TYR A 372 -4.77 -0.46 9.74
CA TYR A 372 -5.59 -1.50 10.34
C TYR A 372 -4.77 -2.72 10.74
N LYS A 373 -5.22 -3.41 11.79
CA LYS A 373 -4.55 -4.59 12.35
C LYS A 373 -5.57 -5.66 12.69
N GLN A 374 -5.32 -6.88 12.23
CA GLN A 374 -6.13 -8.04 12.60
C GLN A 374 -5.97 -8.36 14.09
N VAL A 375 -7.09 -8.66 14.75
CA VAL A 375 -7.14 -9.28 16.09
C VAL A 375 -8.05 -10.51 16.03
N SER A 376 -7.98 -11.39 17.04
CA SER A 376 -8.85 -12.56 17.09
C SER A 376 -10.33 -12.16 17.06
N GLY A 377 -11.01 -12.47 15.96
CA GLY A 377 -12.43 -12.16 15.75
C GLY A 377 -12.73 -10.71 15.34
N GLY A 378 -11.73 -9.88 15.01
CA GLY A 378 -11.98 -8.48 14.64
C GLY A 378 -10.81 -7.76 13.97
N VAL A 379 -10.97 -6.44 13.83
CA VAL A 379 -9.97 -5.54 13.25
C VAL A 379 -9.90 -4.24 14.07
N LEU A 380 -8.69 -3.79 14.38
CA LEU A 380 -8.43 -2.45 14.91
C LEU A 380 -8.18 -1.51 13.74
N VAL A 381 -8.76 -0.32 13.78
CA VAL A 381 -8.62 0.71 12.75
C VAL A 381 -8.24 2.01 13.43
N GLN A 382 -7.21 2.67 12.93
CA GLN A 382 -6.68 3.93 13.48
C GLN A 382 -6.05 4.75 12.36
N ASP A 383 -5.70 6.00 12.65
CA ASP A 383 -4.79 6.75 11.79
C ASP A 383 -3.37 6.17 11.88
N LYS A 384 -2.65 6.17 10.76
CA LYS A 384 -1.21 5.93 10.77
C LYS A 384 -0.52 7.13 11.42
N ASP A 385 0.56 6.85 12.15
CA ASP A 385 1.38 7.89 12.75
C ASP A 385 2.09 8.72 11.67
N VAL A 386 1.52 9.89 11.38
CA VAL A 386 2.07 10.93 10.51
C VAL A 386 2.52 12.16 11.30
N GLY A 387 2.68 12.02 12.62
CA GLY A 387 3.09 13.09 13.51
C GLY A 387 4.42 13.70 13.10
N TYR A 388 4.52 15.02 13.23
CA TYR A 388 5.70 15.82 12.91
C TYR A 388 5.95 16.84 14.02
N ILE A 389 7.22 16.96 14.41
CA ILE A 389 7.72 17.90 15.41
C ILE A 389 8.89 18.66 14.78
N GLY A 390 8.79 19.98 14.76
CA GLY A 390 9.85 20.90 14.36
C GLY A 390 10.58 21.52 15.55
N MET A 391 11.51 22.43 15.26
CA MET A 391 12.30 23.12 16.28
C MET A 391 11.44 23.90 17.28
N ASP A 392 10.42 24.59 16.78
CA ASP A 392 9.56 25.49 17.57
C ASP A 392 8.61 24.75 18.52
N ASP A 393 8.43 23.44 18.30
CA ASP A 393 7.59 22.58 19.14
C ASP A 393 8.35 22.06 20.38
N LEU A 394 9.69 22.16 20.39
CA LEU A 394 10.52 21.60 21.44
C LEU A 394 10.62 22.52 22.65
N LYS A 395 10.46 21.92 23.84
CA LYS A 395 10.65 22.62 25.12
C LYS A 395 11.91 22.12 25.83
N VAL A 396 12.91 22.98 26.02
CA VAL A 396 14.03 22.68 26.93
C VAL A 396 13.54 22.65 28.37
N VAL A 397 13.79 21.55 29.08
CA VAL A 397 13.29 21.34 30.45
C VAL A 397 14.39 21.24 31.51
N THR A 398 15.65 21.09 31.09
CA THR A 398 16.83 21.10 31.97
C THR A 398 17.47 22.48 32.05
N GLU A 399 18.35 22.68 33.04
CA GLU A 399 19.14 23.92 33.19
C GLU A 399 20.08 24.12 32.00
N LYS A 400 20.66 23.03 31.48
CA LYS A 400 21.50 23.03 30.29
C LYS A 400 20.63 22.89 29.03
N ALA A 401 20.82 23.79 28.08
CA ALA A 401 20.22 23.68 26.75
C ALA A 401 21.11 22.86 25.79
N PRO A 402 20.53 22.15 24.82
CA PRO A 402 21.31 21.54 23.73
C PRO A 402 22.00 22.62 22.89
N THR A 403 23.16 22.29 22.31
CA THR A 403 23.73 23.07 21.20
C THR A 403 22.91 22.90 19.92
N ASP A 404 23.14 23.75 18.91
CA ASP A 404 22.45 23.62 17.62
C ASP A 404 22.67 22.24 16.97
N GLU A 405 23.92 21.75 16.99
CA GLU A 405 24.26 20.40 16.48
C GLU A 405 23.53 19.30 17.27
N GLN A 406 23.51 19.40 18.60
CA GLN A 406 22.77 18.46 19.45
C GLN A 406 21.28 18.51 19.15
N MET A 407 20.71 19.69 18.90
CA MET A 407 19.30 19.85 18.58
C MET A 407 18.94 19.21 17.23
N GLN A 408 19.80 19.33 16.23
CA GLN A 408 19.64 18.62 14.95
C GLN A 408 19.69 17.11 15.13
N ASP A 409 20.63 16.60 15.94
CA ASP A 409 20.73 15.17 16.24
C ASP A 409 19.52 14.66 17.04
N LEU A 410 18.96 15.46 17.95
CA LEU A 410 17.73 15.14 18.68
C LEU A 410 16.52 15.04 17.73
N LEU A 411 16.33 16.01 16.83
CA LEU A 411 15.26 15.96 15.83
C LEU A 411 15.43 14.78 14.86
N PHE A 412 16.67 14.48 14.45
CA PHE A 412 16.97 13.30 13.64
C PHE A 412 16.64 12.00 14.40
N ALA A 413 17.09 11.88 15.65
CA ALA A 413 16.80 10.73 16.51
C ALA A 413 15.30 10.53 16.73
N TRP A 414 14.56 11.63 16.89
CA TRP A 414 13.11 11.62 17.06
C TRP A 414 12.39 11.04 15.84
N LYS A 415 12.74 11.52 14.64
CA LYS A 415 12.23 10.97 13.37
C LYS A 415 12.53 9.49 13.23
N VAL A 416 13.75 9.04 13.58
CA VAL A 416 14.08 7.61 13.53
C VAL A 416 13.28 6.80 14.55
N ALA A 417 13.16 7.28 15.79
CA ALA A 417 12.47 6.59 16.88
C ALA A 417 11.00 6.27 16.54
N LYS A 418 10.33 7.14 15.78
CA LYS A 418 8.97 6.93 15.26
C LYS A 418 8.79 5.62 14.46
N HIS A 419 9.87 5.13 13.84
CA HIS A 419 9.87 3.94 13.00
C HIS A 419 10.47 2.71 13.69
N VAL A 420 10.90 2.81 14.94
CA VAL A 420 11.47 1.70 15.72
C VAL A 420 10.37 1.05 16.56
N LYS A 421 10.34 -0.29 16.63
CA LYS A 421 9.39 -1.01 17.49
C LYS A 421 9.61 -0.66 18.97
N SER A 422 8.54 -0.50 19.71
CA SER A 422 8.57 -0.01 21.09
C SER A 422 8.84 -1.09 22.13
N ASN A 423 9.48 -0.76 23.27
CA ASN A 423 10.05 0.56 23.57
C ASN A 423 11.32 0.80 22.74
N ALA A 424 11.49 2.04 22.27
CA ALA A 424 12.62 2.42 21.42
C ALA A 424 13.54 3.42 22.13
N ILE A 425 14.85 3.16 22.05
CA ILE A 425 15.92 4.11 22.40
C ILE A 425 16.89 4.20 21.23
N VAL A 426 17.08 5.40 20.70
CA VAL A 426 17.89 5.65 19.50
C VAL A 426 19.00 6.64 19.84
N TYR A 427 20.26 6.21 19.72
CA TYR A 427 21.44 7.05 19.89
C TYR A 427 21.88 7.57 18.52
N VAL A 428 22.15 8.87 18.44
CA VAL A 428 22.52 9.57 17.20
C VAL A 428 23.71 10.47 17.45
N LYS A 429 24.62 10.53 16.49
CA LYS A 429 25.72 11.49 16.47
C LYS A 429 26.04 11.90 15.04
N GLY A 430 26.06 13.20 14.76
CA GLY A 430 26.39 13.73 13.44
C GLY A 430 25.41 13.28 12.36
N SER A 431 24.11 13.31 12.68
CA SER A 431 23.00 12.89 11.82
C SER A 431 23.10 11.44 11.31
N ALA A 432 23.69 10.57 12.12
CA ALA A 432 23.72 9.13 11.91
C ALA A 432 23.35 8.41 13.21
N THR A 433 22.54 7.37 13.11
CA THR A 433 22.34 6.46 14.24
C THR A 433 23.66 5.78 14.57
N VAL A 434 23.97 5.67 15.86
CA VAL A 434 25.15 4.96 16.37
C VAL A 434 24.77 3.76 17.26
N GLY A 435 23.50 3.65 17.63
CA GLY A 435 22.97 2.53 18.39
C GLY A 435 21.45 2.57 18.43
N VAL A 436 20.81 1.44 18.15
CA VAL A 436 19.34 1.31 18.14
C VAL A 436 18.91 0.17 19.05
N GLY A 437 18.12 0.50 20.07
CA GLY A 437 17.46 -0.43 20.97
C GLY A 437 16.00 -0.52 20.61
N ALA A 438 15.57 -1.66 20.06
CA ALA A 438 14.24 -1.86 19.50
C ALA A 438 13.49 -2.97 20.23
N GLY A 439 12.19 -2.76 20.45
CA GLY A 439 11.22 -3.79 20.80
C GLY A 439 11.35 -4.37 22.20
N GLN A 440 11.97 -3.66 23.15
CA GLN A 440 12.12 -4.18 24.51
C GLN A 440 10.93 -3.79 25.40
N MET A 441 10.56 -4.70 26.30
CA MET A 441 9.52 -4.46 27.30
C MET A 441 9.94 -3.38 28.31
N SER A 442 11.25 -3.27 28.58
CA SER A 442 11.83 -2.24 29.43
C SER A 442 12.58 -1.21 28.60
N ARG A 443 12.37 0.07 28.94
CA ARG A 443 13.09 1.21 28.34
C ARG A 443 14.57 1.21 28.72
N LEU A 444 14.88 0.70 29.92
CA LEU A 444 16.25 0.45 30.39
C LEU A 444 16.98 -0.55 29.47
N ASP A 445 16.33 -1.66 29.15
CA ASP A 445 16.93 -2.69 28.28
C ASP A 445 17.17 -2.15 26.87
N SER A 446 16.26 -1.31 26.36
CA SER A 446 16.45 -0.63 25.08
C SER A 446 17.69 0.26 25.09
N ALA A 447 17.87 1.05 26.17
CA ALA A 447 19.03 1.92 26.33
C ALA A 447 20.34 1.10 26.38
N ASN A 448 20.35 0.01 27.14
CA ASN A 448 21.50 -0.88 27.29
C ASN A 448 21.87 -1.60 25.99
N VAL A 449 20.89 -2.13 25.26
CA VAL A 449 21.12 -2.79 23.97
C VAL A 449 21.72 -1.82 22.95
N ALA A 450 21.18 -0.60 22.86
CA ALA A 450 21.68 0.42 21.96
C ALA A 450 23.12 0.84 22.30
N ALA A 451 23.41 1.09 23.58
CA ALA A 451 24.74 1.43 24.07
C ALA A 451 25.76 0.31 23.80
N ALA A 452 25.39 -0.94 24.07
CA ALA A 452 26.25 -2.09 23.81
C ALA A 452 26.53 -2.27 22.31
N LYS A 453 25.55 -2.02 21.43
CA LYS A 453 25.77 -2.00 19.98
C LYS A 453 26.77 -0.92 19.57
N ALA A 454 26.61 0.30 20.09
CA ALA A 454 27.51 1.41 19.81
C ALA A 454 28.96 1.12 20.24
N GLN A 455 29.15 0.46 21.39
CA GLN A 455 30.48 0.03 21.84
C GLN A 455 31.05 -1.06 20.93
N ARG A 456 30.28 -2.10 20.61
CA ARG A 456 30.76 -3.18 19.72
C ARG A 456 31.17 -2.64 18.35
N MET A 457 30.42 -1.68 17.81
CA MET A 457 30.81 -1.06 16.54
C MET A 457 32.06 -0.20 16.66
N ALA A 458 32.26 0.51 17.78
CA ALA A 458 33.53 1.20 18.02
C ALA A 458 34.70 0.21 18.01
N ASP A 459 34.55 -0.95 18.65
CA ASP A 459 35.58 -2.01 18.68
C ASP A 459 35.85 -2.55 17.25
N GLU A 460 34.79 -2.81 16.47
CA GLU A 460 34.90 -3.29 15.08
C GLU A 460 35.57 -2.27 14.14
N LEU A 461 35.32 -0.97 14.37
CA LEU A 461 35.92 0.13 13.63
C LEU A 461 37.32 0.51 14.13
N GLY A 462 37.79 -0.07 15.23
CA GLY A 462 39.09 0.24 15.85
C GLY A 462 39.16 1.63 16.48
N LEU A 463 38.04 2.11 17.04
CA LEU A 463 37.94 3.41 17.70
C LEU A 463 38.24 3.33 19.20
N ASP A 464 38.88 4.36 19.75
CA ASP A 464 39.28 4.40 21.18
C ASP A 464 38.09 4.60 22.15
N ALA A 465 36.89 4.89 21.66
CA ALA A 465 35.72 5.17 22.48
C ALA A 465 34.43 4.74 21.78
N SER A 466 33.43 4.36 22.59
CA SER A 466 32.06 4.10 22.11
C SER A 466 31.53 5.21 21.22
N LEU A 467 30.84 4.84 20.15
CA LEU A 467 30.13 5.78 19.29
C LEU A 467 29.00 6.52 20.03
N ALA A 468 28.51 5.98 21.16
CA ALA A 468 27.53 6.64 22.02
C ALA A 468 28.09 7.87 22.75
N LYS A 469 29.41 8.02 22.85
CA LYS A 469 30.02 9.17 23.53
C LYS A 469 29.78 10.46 22.76
N GLY A 470 29.11 11.41 23.41
CA GLY A 470 28.70 12.69 22.82
C GLY A 470 27.42 12.61 22.00
N SER A 471 26.68 11.51 22.06
CA SER A 471 25.45 11.33 21.27
C SER A 471 24.25 12.09 21.85
N ALA A 472 23.27 12.33 20.98
CA ALA A 472 21.89 12.62 21.33
C ALA A 472 21.10 11.31 21.44
N VAL A 473 20.07 11.28 22.30
CA VAL A 473 19.22 10.10 22.48
C VAL A 473 17.75 10.45 22.35
N ALA A 474 17.01 9.72 21.52
CA ALA A 474 15.55 9.77 21.50
C ALA A 474 14.94 8.58 22.25
N SER A 475 13.86 8.86 22.97
CA SER A 475 12.97 7.85 23.54
C SER A 475 11.56 8.05 23.03
N ASP A 476 10.99 7.04 22.37
CA ASP A 476 9.64 7.09 21.74
C ASP A 476 8.48 7.47 22.67
N ALA A 477 8.69 7.31 23.97
CA ALA A 477 7.79 7.62 25.06
C ALA A 477 8.59 8.14 26.27
N PHE A 478 7.90 8.59 27.32
CA PHE A 478 8.57 9.17 28.48
C PHE A 478 9.36 8.13 29.29
N PHE A 479 10.40 8.57 29.99
CA PHE A 479 11.09 7.75 31.00
C PHE A 479 10.22 7.62 32.26
N PRO A 480 9.79 6.40 32.65
CA PRO A 480 8.95 6.23 33.85
C PRO A 480 9.75 6.42 35.15
N PHE A 481 11.05 6.18 35.10
CA PHE A 481 12.02 6.36 36.18
C PHE A 481 13.33 6.92 35.60
N PRO A 482 14.21 7.52 36.42
CA PRO A 482 15.49 8.04 35.95
C PRO A 482 16.49 6.99 35.43
N ASP A 483 16.29 5.71 35.72
CA ASP A 483 17.23 4.63 35.43
C ASP A 483 17.61 4.53 33.93
N GLY A 484 16.62 4.49 33.04
CA GLY A 484 16.87 4.41 31.59
C GLY A 484 17.59 5.64 31.03
N LEU A 485 17.32 6.82 31.59
CA LEU A 485 18.02 8.06 31.27
C LEU A 485 19.48 7.99 31.73
N LEU A 486 19.72 7.52 32.96
CA LEU A 486 21.04 7.43 33.54
C LEU A 486 21.92 6.38 32.86
N GLU A 487 21.36 5.27 32.36
CA GLU A 487 22.10 4.33 31.52
C GLU A 487 22.54 4.98 30.20
N ALA A 488 21.67 5.77 29.58
CA ALA A 488 22.06 6.53 28.40
C ALA A 488 23.19 7.53 28.68
N ALA A 489 23.12 8.20 29.83
CA ALA A 489 24.18 9.08 30.31
C ALA A 489 25.50 8.32 30.55
N ALA A 490 25.43 7.15 31.17
CA ALA A 490 26.59 6.30 31.47
C ALA A 490 27.27 5.79 30.18
N ALA A 491 26.50 5.55 29.12
CA ALA A 491 27.02 5.24 27.79
C ALA A 491 27.67 6.45 27.08
N GLY A 492 27.53 7.66 27.64
CA GLY A 492 28.14 8.89 27.16
C GLY A 492 27.22 9.80 26.36
N ALA A 493 25.89 9.58 26.39
CA ALA A 493 24.94 10.53 25.84
C ALA A 493 25.05 11.90 26.54
N THR A 494 24.78 12.97 25.79
CA THR A 494 24.90 14.36 26.30
C THR A 494 23.60 15.13 26.26
N CYS A 495 22.63 14.66 25.47
CA CYS A 495 21.31 15.26 25.40
C CYS A 495 20.23 14.22 25.05
N VAL A 496 18.99 14.49 25.45
CA VAL A 496 17.85 13.57 25.34
C VAL A 496 16.58 14.27 24.86
N ILE A 497 15.83 13.62 23.96
CA ILE A 497 14.51 14.03 23.50
C ILE A 497 13.49 12.95 23.88
N GLN A 498 12.39 13.38 24.49
CA GLN A 498 11.29 12.50 24.91
C GLN A 498 9.96 13.28 24.91
N PRO A 499 8.78 12.64 25.04
CA PRO A 499 7.52 13.37 25.10
C PRO A 499 7.34 14.23 26.36
N GLY A 500 7.83 13.74 27.51
CA GLY A 500 7.34 14.18 28.82
C GLY A 500 5.93 13.65 29.14
N GLY A 501 5.33 14.16 30.21
CA GLY A 501 4.00 13.77 30.68
C GLY A 501 3.99 12.64 31.71
N SER A 502 5.14 12.28 32.28
CA SER A 502 5.19 11.35 33.42
C SER A 502 4.79 12.06 34.71
N MET A 503 4.13 11.36 35.63
CA MET A 503 3.96 11.86 37.01
C MET A 503 5.31 12.10 37.72
N ARG A 504 6.40 11.57 37.18
CA ARG A 504 7.77 11.65 37.72
C ARG A 504 8.71 12.47 36.83
N ASP A 505 8.19 13.31 35.94
CA ASP A 505 9.04 14.15 35.08
C ASP A 505 10.04 14.97 35.91
N ASP A 506 9.62 15.51 37.06
CA ASP A 506 10.51 16.28 37.96
C ASP A 506 11.70 15.44 38.48
N GLU A 507 11.48 14.16 38.78
CA GLU A 507 12.55 13.24 39.21
C GLU A 507 13.55 12.99 38.08
N VAL A 508 13.05 12.82 36.85
CA VAL A 508 13.85 12.54 35.65
C VAL A 508 14.63 13.79 35.22
N ILE A 509 13.99 14.98 35.24
CA ILE A 509 14.63 16.26 34.94
C ILE A 509 15.73 16.57 35.96
N LYS A 510 15.46 16.34 37.25
CA LYS A 510 16.46 16.49 38.30
C LYS A 510 17.68 15.59 38.05
N ALA A 511 17.46 14.31 37.75
CA ALA A 511 18.54 13.38 37.44
C ALA A 511 19.34 13.80 36.18
N ALA A 512 18.66 14.34 35.16
CA ALA A 512 19.32 14.88 33.97
C ALA A 512 20.23 16.08 34.32
N ASN A 513 19.73 17.03 35.12
CA ASN A 513 20.51 18.17 35.58
C ASN A 513 21.73 17.73 36.40
N GLU A 514 21.55 16.79 37.34
CA GLU A 514 22.63 16.24 38.16
C GLU A 514 23.70 15.51 37.30
N ALA A 515 23.27 14.87 36.20
CA ALA A 515 24.16 14.23 35.23
C ALA A 515 24.74 15.18 34.16
N GLY A 516 24.36 16.47 34.17
CA GLY A 516 24.83 17.46 33.18
C GLY A 516 24.29 17.26 31.76
N LEU A 517 23.15 16.58 31.63
CA LEU A 517 22.46 16.32 30.36
C LEU A 517 21.55 17.50 29.98
N ALA A 518 21.47 17.79 28.68
CA ALA A 518 20.39 18.60 28.17
C ALA A 518 19.17 17.72 27.85
N MET A 519 17.95 18.20 28.09
CA MET A 519 16.73 17.47 27.80
C MET A 519 15.68 18.37 27.18
N VAL A 520 15.00 17.84 26.16
CA VAL A 520 13.88 18.51 25.48
C VAL A 520 12.64 17.62 25.48
N PHE A 521 11.48 18.26 25.67
CA PHE A 521 10.18 17.63 25.59
C PHE A 521 9.47 17.96 24.28
N THR A 522 8.82 16.96 23.68
CA THR A 522 8.04 17.08 22.44
C THR A 522 6.53 17.16 22.66
N GLY A 523 6.03 16.65 23.79
CA GLY A 523 4.59 16.47 24.03
C GLY A 523 3.92 15.40 23.15
N MET A 524 4.68 14.67 22.32
CA MET A 524 4.18 13.68 21.36
C MET A 524 4.85 12.33 21.61
N ARG A 525 4.09 11.23 21.53
CA ARG A 525 4.61 9.85 21.65
C ARG A 525 4.50 9.12 20.32
N HIS A 526 5.42 8.20 20.06
CA HIS A 526 5.45 7.39 18.83
C HIS A 526 5.54 5.89 19.13
N PHE A 527 4.57 5.34 19.87
CA PHE A 527 4.55 3.89 20.08
C PHE A 527 4.28 3.12 18.78
N ARG A 528 5.06 2.06 18.54
CA ARG A 528 4.95 1.19 17.37
C ARG A 528 5.05 -0.28 17.77
N HIS A 529 4.02 -1.08 17.45
CA HIS A 529 3.93 -2.49 17.82
C HIS A 529 3.75 -3.40 16.61
#